data_AF-A0A2P4X0T0-F1
#
_entry.id   AF-A0A2P4X0T0-F1
#
_cell.length_a   1.000
_cell.length_b   1.000
_cell.length_c   1.000
_cell.angle_alpha   90.00
_cell.angle_beta   90.00
_cell.angle_gamma   90.00
#
_symmetry.space_group_name_H-M   'P 1'
#
loop_
_entity.id
_entity.type
_entity.pdbx_description
1 polymer ?
#
loop_
_entity_poly.entity_id
_entity_poly.type
_entity_poly.pdbx_seq_one_letter_code
_entity_poly.pdbx_strand_id
1 'polypeptide(L)'
;MLRLTTSYPFRATRVQLPRVLSARFSSHQKVYADADAAVKDIPSGSKLVVGGFGLCGIPENSIQALVQQGAKDLTCVSNNAGVDDFGLGLLLQTRQVKRMISSYVGENALFEKLYLTGELEVELTPQGTLAERIRAGGSGIPAFYTPTAYGTIIQEGGFAIKLKPDGSIDIPSAPREVRQFNGRNYVMEEGITGDFALVKAWKGDTDGNLVFRGTARNFNVDAAKAGQITIAEVEELVQPGEIHP
;
A
#
# COMPACT_ATOMS: atom_id res chain seq x y z
N MET A 1 -5.19 -0.09 -13.27
CA MET A 1 -4.53 -1.09 -14.16
C MET A 1 -3.62 -1.96 -13.31
N LEU A 2 -3.67 -3.30 -13.44
CA LEU A 2 -2.80 -4.22 -12.67
C LEU A 2 -1.54 -4.57 -13.47
N ARG A 3 -0.38 -4.54 -12.81
CA ARG A 3 0.94 -4.97 -13.31
C ARG A 3 1.41 -6.16 -12.48
N LEU A 4 1.90 -7.20 -13.13
CA LEU A 4 2.43 -8.41 -12.50
C LEU A 4 3.93 -8.49 -12.69
N THR A 5 4.66 -8.74 -11.61
CA THR A 5 6.12 -8.95 -11.62
C THR A 5 6.45 -10.28 -10.96
N THR A 6 7.55 -10.93 -11.39
CA THR A 6 7.98 -12.24 -10.88
C THR A 6 9.31 -12.15 -10.17
N SER A 7 9.50 -12.97 -9.13
CA SER A 7 10.73 -13.01 -8.33
C SER A 7 11.94 -13.63 -9.05
N TYR A 8 11.77 -14.29 -10.21
CA TYR A 8 12.83 -15.03 -10.92
C TYR A 8 12.74 -14.89 -12.45
N PRO A 9 13.88 -14.98 -13.19
CA PRO A 9 13.90 -14.86 -14.65
C PRO A 9 13.21 -16.04 -15.36
N PHE A 10 12.44 -15.71 -16.40
CA PHE A 10 11.56 -16.61 -17.16
C PHE A 10 12.32 -17.63 -18.04
N ARG A 11 11.87 -18.90 -18.08
CA ARG A 11 12.16 -19.85 -19.18
C ARG A 11 10.88 -20.10 -19.98
N ALA A 12 10.77 -19.44 -21.13
CA ALA A 12 9.68 -19.63 -22.07
C ALA A 12 9.75 -21.03 -22.71
N THR A 13 8.74 -21.86 -22.50
CA THR A 13 8.58 -23.10 -23.29
C THR A 13 7.50 -22.83 -24.34
N ARG A 14 7.91 -22.83 -25.61
CA ARG A 14 7.07 -22.40 -26.73
C ARG A 14 6.19 -23.58 -27.19
N VAL A 15 4.89 -23.52 -26.94
CA VAL A 15 3.92 -24.46 -27.53
C VAL A 15 3.15 -23.71 -28.62
N GLN A 16 3.16 -24.23 -29.85
CA GLN A 16 2.38 -23.71 -30.98
C GLN A 16 0.97 -24.32 -30.98
N LEU A 17 -0.06 -23.49 -30.94
CA LEU A 17 -1.46 -23.86 -31.14
C LEU A 17 -2.03 -23.16 -32.38
N PRO A 18 -2.97 -23.79 -33.12
CA PRO A 18 -3.46 -23.29 -34.40
C PRO A 18 -4.45 -22.12 -34.21
N ARG A 19 -4.38 -21.16 -35.14
CA ARG A 19 -5.18 -19.92 -35.13
C ARG A 19 -6.64 -20.19 -35.47
N VAL A 20 -7.53 -19.87 -34.52
CA VAL A 20 -8.95 -19.59 -34.79
C VAL A 20 -9.20 -18.11 -34.48
N LEU A 21 -9.94 -17.44 -35.37
CA LEU A 21 -10.25 -16.00 -35.34
C LEU A 21 -10.70 -15.53 -33.94
N SER A 22 -9.85 -14.78 -33.24
CA SER A 22 -10.24 -14.07 -32.03
C SER A 22 -10.49 -12.59 -32.34
N ALA A 23 -11.60 -12.07 -31.82
CA ALA A 23 -11.80 -10.63 -31.70
C ALA A 23 -10.58 -10.02 -31.02
N ARG A 24 -10.06 -8.91 -31.58
CA ARG A 24 -8.93 -8.18 -30.99
C ARG A 24 -9.37 -7.53 -29.68
N PHE A 25 -9.37 -8.31 -28.60
CA PHE A 25 -9.10 -7.76 -27.28
C PHE A 25 -7.67 -7.23 -27.35
N SER A 26 -7.49 -5.93 -27.11
CA SER A 26 -6.16 -5.37 -26.92
C SER A 26 -5.47 -6.17 -25.82
N SER A 27 -4.46 -6.95 -26.20
CA SER A 27 -3.61 -7.70 -25.28
C SER A 27 -2.81 -6.70 -24.46
N HIS A 28 -3.44 -6.13 -23.44
CA HIS A 28 -2.74 -5.35 -22.43
C HIS A 28 -1.93 -6.37 -21.63
N GLN A 29 -0.69 -6.59 -22.07
CA GLN A 29 0.24 -7.46 -21.38
C GLN A 29 0.46 -6.87 -19.98
N LYS A 30 -0.15 -7.50 -18.97
CA LYS A 30 -0.05 -7.10 -17.56
C LYS A 30 1.25 -7.59 -16.92
N VAL A 31 1.94 -8.54 -17.56
CA VAL A 31 3.19 -9.13 -17.07
C VAL A 31 4.37 -8.27 -17.49
N TYR A 32 5.15 -7.84 -16.50
CA TYR A 32 6.40 -7.09 -16.65
C TYR A 32 7.58 -8.03 -16.44
N ALA A 33 8.71 -7.72 -17.08
CA ALA A 33 9.91 -8.54 -17.01
C ALA A 33 10.53 -8.55 -15.60
N ASP A 34 10.45 -7.43 -14.90
CA ASP A 34 11.03 -7.21 -13.57
C ASP A 34 10.29 -6.07 -12.83
N ALA A 35 10.66 -5.89 -11.56
CA ALA A 35 10.10 -4.84 -10.71
C ALA A 35 10.49 -3.42 -11.17
N ASP A 36 11.72 -3.23 -11.67
CA ASP A 36 12.22 -1.93 -12.15
C ASP A 36 11.35 -1.37 -13.28
N ALA A 37 11.02 -2.21 -14.26
CA ALA A 37 10.14 -1.84 -15.37
C ALA A 37 8.70 -1.55 -14.91
N ALA A 38 8.24 -2.19 -13.83
CA ALA A 38 6.90 -2.03 -13.30
C ALA A 38 6.71 -0.77 -12.47
N VAL A 39 7.76 -0.29 -11.78
CA VAL A 39 7.70 0.93 -10.93
C VAL A 39 8.20 2.19 -11.62
N LYS A 40 8.76 2.08 -12.84
CA LYS A 40 9.46 3.18 -13.54
C LYS A 40 8.71 4.51 -13.64
N ASP A 41 7.38 4.46 -13.70
CA ASP A 41 6.51 5.62 -13.93
C ASP A 41 5.82 6.12 -12.66
N ILE A 42 6.26 5.69 -11.47
CA ILE A 42 5.82 6.27 -10.21
C ILE A 42 6.52 7.64 -10.04
N PRO A 43 5.82 8.78 -10.16
CA PRO A 43 6.45 10.09 -9.98
C PRO A 43 6.72 10.39 -8.50
N SER A 44 7.68 11.28 -8.24
CA SER A 44 7.80 11.90 -6.92
C SER A 44 6.49 12.57 -6.50
N GLY A 45 6.17 12.54 -5.20
CA GLY A 45 4.92 13.05 -4.66
C GLY A 45 3.74 12.06 -4.71
N SER A 46 3.93 10.87 -5.29
CA SER A 46 2.87 9.84 -5.37
C SER A 46 2.40 9.38 -3.99
N LYS A 47 1.11 9.08 -3.89
CA LYS A 47 0.51 8.36 -2.78
C LYS A 47 0.46 6.86 -3.09
N LEU A 48 1.13 6.06 -2.26
CA LEU A 48 1.25 4.62 -2.40
C LEU A 48 0.43 3.90 -1.33
N VAL A 49 -0.40 2.93 -1.72
CA VAL A 49 -1.02 1.99 -0.78
C VAL A 49 -0.23 0.69 -0.79
N VAL A 50 0.40 0.34 0.31
CA VAL A 50 1.38 -0.76 0.37
C VAL A 50 0.83 -1.86 1.27
N GLY A 51 0.77 -3.08 0.73
CA GLY A 51 0.35 -4.26 1.49
C GLY A 51 1.44 -4.75 2.47
N GLY A 52 1.05 -5.68 3.34
CA GLY A 52 1.93 -6.28 4.35
C GLY A 52 1.49 -6.05 5.79
N PHE A 53 2.07 -6.85 6.69
CA PHE A 53 1.93 -6.73 8.14
C PHE A 53 3.27 -7.09 8.80
N GLY A 54 3.92 -6.13 9.47
CA GLY A 54 5.33 -6.26 9.83
C GLY A 54 6.17 -6.54 8.58
N LEU A 55 6.80 -7.73 8.52
CA LEU A 55 7.53 -8.23 7.35
C LEU A 55 6.79 -9.35 6.58
N CYS A 56 5.55 -9.67 6.98
CA CYS A 56 4.77 -10.74 6.39
C CYS A 56 3.93 -10.23 5.20
N GLY A 57 4.21 -10.74 4.00
CA GLY A 57 3.48 -10.36 2.78
C GLY A 57 3.78 -8.93 2.33
N ILE A 58 5.01 -8.46 2.51
CA ILE A 58 5.45 -7.18 1.98
C ILE A 58 5.85 -7.32 0.50
N PRO A 59 5.68 -6.29 -0.34
CA PRO A 59 6.13 -6.34 -1.73
C PRO A 59 7.62 -5.98 -1.83
N GLU A 60 8.50 -6.84 -1.31
CA GLU A 60 9.93 -6.55 -1.14
C GLU A 60 10.66 -6.16 -2.43
N ASN A 61 10.35 -6.79 -3.57
CA ASN A 61 11.06 -6.53 -4.84
C ASN A 61 10.64 -5.18 -5.42
N SER A 62 9.35 -4.87 -5.35
CA SER A 62 8.78 -3.61 -5.79
C SER A 62 9.28 -2.44 -4.94
N ILE A 63 9.43 -2.64 -3.63
CA ILE A 63 10.04 -1.65 -2.73
C ILE A 63 11.51 -1.44 -3.09
N GLN A 64 12.28 -2.51 -3.28
CA GLN A 64 13.69 -2.41 -3.64
C GLN A 64 13.90 -1.71 -5.00
N ALA A 65 13.05 -2.00 -5.99
CA ALA A 65 13.05 -1.32 -7.27
C ALA A 65 12.72 0.17 -7.13
N LEU A 66 11.76 0.51 -6.26
CA LEU A 66 11.40 1.91 -5.99
C LEU A 66 12.53 2.69 -5.30
N VAL A 67 13.30 2.03 -4.43
CA VAL A 67 14.52 2.60 -3.83
C VAL A 67 15.55 2.94 -4.93
N GLN A 68 15.74 2.06 -5.90
CA GLN A 68 16.67 2.29 -7.01
C GLN A 68 16.14 3.36 -7.99
N GLN A 69 14.83 3.36 -8.24
CA GLN A 69 14.15 4.32 -9.11
C GLN A 69 14.19 5.75 -8.55
N GLY A 70 14.20 5.91 -7.22
CA GLY A 70 14.58 7.15 -6.56
C GLY A 70 13.49 8.22 -6.41
N ALA A 71 12.22 7.89 -6.66
CA ALA A 71 11.10 8.81 -6.41
C ALA A 71 11.12 9.34 -4.97
N LYS A 72 10.88 10.65 -4.81
CA LYS A 72 10.91 11.38 -3.54
C LYS A 72 9.51 11.85 -3.14
N ASP A 73 9.40 12.40 -1.94
CA ASP A 73 8.18 13.00 -1.42
C ASP A 73 6.96 12.07 -1.39
N LEU A 74 7.19 10.77 -1.26
CA LEU A 74 6.13 9.76 -1.29
C LEU A 74 5.24 9.87 -0.04
N THR A 75 3.95 9.67 -0.23
CA THR A 75 3.02 9.40 0.87
C THR A 75 2.70 7.92 0.89
N CYS A 76 3.15 7.20 1.91
CA CYS A 76 2.95 5.75 2.03
C CYS A 76 1.84 5.43 3.03
N VAL A 77 0.82 4.71 2.57
CA VAL A 77 -0.26 4.16 3.38
C VAL A 77 0.03 2.68 3.61
N SER A 78 0.43 2.33 4.83
CA SER A 78 0.88 0.97 5.17
C SER A 78 0.67 0.73 6.65
N ASN A 79 0.35 -0.51 7.04
CA ASN A 79 0.17 -0.85 8.45
C ASN A 79 1.40 -0.50 9.31
N ASN A 80 2.58 -0.85 8.79
CA ASN A 80 3.90 -0.64 9.40
C ASN A 80 4.89 -0.10 8.36
N ALA A 81 6.04 0.36 8.83
CA ALA A 81 7.17 0.77 7.99
C ALA A 81 8.18 -0.36 7.72
N GLY A 82 7.91 -1.60 8.15
CA GLY A 82 8.94 -2.65 8.19
C GLY A 82 9.99 -2.35 9.28
N VAL A 83 11.21 -2.87 9.10
CA VAL A 83 12.34 -2.66 10.00
C VAL A 83 13.39 -1.77 9.32
N ASP A 84 14.43 -1.35 10.03
CA ASP A 84 15.41 -0.38 9.53
C ASP A 84 15.99 -0.77 8.16
N ASP A 85 16.29 -2.05 7.92
CA ASP A 85 16.96 -2.59 6.72
C ASP A 85 16.07 -3.46 5.82
N PHE A 86 14.74 -3.49 6.03
CA PHE A 86 13.84 -4.29 5.20
C PHE A 86 12.42 -3.70 5.08
N GLY A 87 11.78 -3.89 3.93
CA GLY A 87 10.49 -3.28 3.63
C GLY A 87 10.58 -1.77 3.45
N LEU A 88 9.55 -1.03 3.90
CA LEU A 88 9.49 0.43 3.72
C LEU A 88 10.62 1.20 4.44
N GLY A 89 11.31 0.58 5.41
CA GLY A 89 12.49 1.14 6.05
C GLY A 89 13.58 1.52 5.05
N LEU A 90 13.72 0.79 3.95
CA LEU A 90 14.66 1.10 2.87
C LEU A 90 14.36 2.46 2.20
N LEU A 91 13.08 2.81 2.05
CA LEU A 91 12.66 4.11 1.52
C LEU A 91 12.87 5.24 2.55
N LEU A 92 12.83 4.93 3.85
CA LEU A 92 13.14 5.89 4.92
C LEU A 92 14.65 6.18 4.98
N GLN A 93 15.49 5.16 4.82
CA GLN A 93 16.95 5.30 4.74
C GLN A 93 17.37 6.29 3.64
N THR A 94 16.71 6.20 2.48
CA THR A 94 16.98 7.04 1.30
C THR A 94 16.18 8.34 1.27
N ARG A 95 15.43 8.67 2.34
CA ARG A 95 14.59 9.87 2.43
C ARG A 95 13.61 10.02 1.26
N GLN A 96 13.03 8.91 0.82
CA GLN A 96 12.05 8.89 -0.27
C GLN A 96 10.62 9.14 0.22
N VAL A 97 10.34 8.88 1.50
CA VAL A 97 9.02 9.06 2.10
C VAL A 97 8.95 10.41 2.81
N LYS A 98 7.95 11.22 2.43
CA LYS A 98 7.57 12.45 3.13
C LYS A 98 6.54 12.18 4.22
N ARG A 99 5.56 11.30 3.95
CA ARG A 99 4.45 11.00 4.87
C ARG A 99 4.17 9.52 5.00
N MET A 100 3.96 9.06 6.22
CA MET A 100 3.45 7.73 6.54
C MET A 100 2.04 7.84 7.14
N ILE A 101 1.11 7.05 6.63
CA ILE A 101 -0.21 6.82 7.24
C ILE A 101 -0.23 5.37 7.71
N SER A 102 -0.11 5.18 9.02
CA SER A 102 0.19 3.87 9.61
C SER A 102 -0.52 3.64 10.94
N SER A 103 -0.68 2.37 11.31
CA SER A 103 -1.30 2.02 12.59
C SER A 103 -0.28 1.85 13.72
N TYR A 104 0.91 1.37 13.36
CA TYR A 104 1.96 1.11 14.32
C TYR A 104 3.33 1.25 13.64
N VAL A 105 4.19 2.03 14.28
CA VAL A 105 5.49 2.45 13.72
C VAL A 105 6.69 1.67 14.27
N GLY A 106 6.46 0.80 15.26
CA GLY A 106 7.52 0.20 16.08
C GLY A 106 8.56 -0.64 15.34
N GLU A 107 9.64 -0.95 16.06
CA GLU A 107 10.84 -1.70 15.59
C GLU A 107 11.59 -1.04 14.40
N ASN A 108 11.53 0.28 14.29
CA ASN A 108 12.29 1.05 13.30
C ASN A 108 12.85 2.34 13.95
N ALA A 109 14.11 2.28 14.40
CA ALA A 109 14.73 3.38 15.12
C ALA A 109 14.94 4.60 14.21
N LEU A 110 15.16 4.37 12.92
CA LEU A 110 15.24 5.44 11.94
C LEU A 110 13.90 6.18 11.84
N PHE A 111 12.78 5.45 11.72
CA PHE A 111 11.44 6.04 11.64
C PHE A 111 11.20 7.01 12.80
N GLU A 112 11.43 6.55 14.03
CA GLU A 112 11.24 7.37 15.23
C GLU A 112 12.11 8.63 15.17
N LYS A 113 13.39 8.48 14.81
CA LYS A 113 14.30 9.61 14.65
C LYS A 113 13.77 10.62 13.63
N LEU A 114 13.33 10.19 12.45
CA LEU A 114 12.85 11.11 11.40
C LEU A 114 11.59 11.87 11.82
N TYR A 115 10.69 11.20 12.54
CA TYR A 115 9.49 11.85 13.05
C TYR A 115 9.86 12.89 14.13
N LEU A 116 10.70 12.53 15.10
CA LEU A 116 11.12 13.42 16.19
C LEU A 116 11.99 14.59 15.71
N THR A 117 12.74 14.45 14.61
CA THR A 117 13.50 15.57 14.00
C THR A 117 12.66 16.43 13.05
N GLY A 118 11.41 16.04 12.76
CA GLY A 118 10.53 16.76 11.84
C GLY A 118 10.81 16.49 10.36
N GLU A 119 11.63 15.50 10.03
CA GLU A 119 11.93 15.06 8.66
C GLU A 119 10.81 14.20 8.05
N LEU A 120 9.96 13.56 8.88
CA LEU A 120 8.89 12.67 8.46
C LEU A 120 7.52 13.10 9.02
N GLU A 121 6.51 13.13 8.17
CA GLU A 121 5.11 13.29 8.57
C GLU A 121 4.48 11.93 8.91
N VAL A 122 3.75 11.83 10.03
CA VAL A 122 3.15 10.58 10.51
C VAL A 122 1.67 10.81 10.87
N GLU A 123 0.76 10.16 10.17
CA GLU A 123 -0.65 10.08 10.54
C GLU A 123 -0.93 8.72 11.17
N LEU A 124 -0.99 8.68 12.51
CA LEU A 124 -1.38 7.47 13.23
C LEU A 124 -2.87 7.20 13.03
N THR A 125 -3.19 6.03 12.47
CA THR A 125 -4.56 5.61 12.16
C THR A 125 -4.82 4.24 12.79
N PRO A 126 -5.83 4.06 13.66
CA PRO A 126 -6.16 2.76 14.23
C PRO A 126 -6.24 1.66 13.16
N GLN A 127 -5.63 0.50 13.40
CA GLN A 127 -5.43 -0.52 12.35
C GLN A 127 -6.72 -0.93 11.62
N GLY A 128 -7.81 -1.17 12.38
CA GLY A 128 -9.11 -1.51 11.78
C GLY A 128 -9.70 -0.36 10.96
N THR A 129 -9.51 0.88 11.40
CA THR A 129 -9.89 2.08 10.65
C THR A 129 -9.05 2.21 9.38
N LEU A 130 -7.74 1.97 9.45
CA LEU A 130 -6.85 2.02 8.28
C LEU A 130 -7.29 1.01 7.22
N ALA A 131 -7.55 -0.23 7.62
CA ALA A 131 -8.05 -1.28 6.71
C ALA A 131 -9.38 -0.87 6.07
N GLU A 132 -10.36 -0.41 6.86
CA GLU A 132 -11.67 -0.02 6.32
C GLU A 132 -11.61 1.24 5.47
N ARG A 133 -10.74 2.22 5.77
CA ARG A 133 -10.48 3.38 4.90
C ARG A 133 -9.98 2.96 3.53
N ILE A 134 -9.00 2.05 3.48
CA ILE A 134 -8.47 1.52 2.21
C ILE A 134 -9.58 0.76 1.45
N ARG A 135 -10.30 -0.13 2.15
CA ARG A 135 -11.41 -0.90 1.57
C ARG A 135 -12.52 0.00 1.01
N ALA A 136 -12.91 1.03 1.76
CA ALA A 136 -13.92 2.01 1.38
C ALA A 136 -13.49 2.78 0.12
N GLY A 137 -12.25 3.28 0.08
CA GLY A 137 -11.68 3.96 -1.08
C GLY A 137 -11.69 3.08 -2.33
N GLY A 138 -11.22 1.84 -2.23
CA GLY A 138 -11.26 0.87 -3.35
C GLY A 138 -12.68 0.42 -3.75
N SER A 139 -13.69 0.70 -2.95
CA SER A 139 -15.10 0.38 -3.23
C SER A 139 -15.94 1.59 -3.64
N GLY A 140 -15.33 2.77 -3.81
CA GLY A 140 -16.06 4.00 -4.15
C GLY A 140 -16.94 4.53 -3.01
N ILE A 141 -16.63 4.19 -1.75
CA ILE A 141 -17.31 4.71 -0.56
C ILE A 141 -16.47 5.88 -0.02
N PRO A 142 -16.94 7.13 -0.14
CA PRO A 142 -16.14 8.30 0.21
C PRO A 142 -15.91 8.44 1.71
N ALA A 143 -16.85 8.00 2.54
CA ALA A 143 -16.73 8.01 3.99
C ALA A 143 -17.63 6.96 4.66
N PHE A 144 -17.27 6.55 5.88
CA PHE A 144 -18.03 5.66 6.74
C PHE A 144 -17.91 6.07 8.21
N TYR A 145 -18.74 5.49 9.09
CA TYR A 145 -18.69 5.74 10.53
C TYR A 145 -18.18 4.51 11.29
N THR A 146 -17.30 4.71 12.27
CA THR A 146 -16.75 3.66 13.14
C THR A 146 -16.73 4.13 14.60
N PRO A 147 -16.98 3.26 15.60
CA PRO A 147 -16.88 3.68 17.00
C PRO A 147 -15.41 3.81 17.45
N THR A 148 -14.46 3.32 16.64
CA THR A 148 -13.04 3.35 16.94
C THR A 148 -12.55 4.79 17.08
N ALA A 149 -11.77 5.03 18.14
CA ALA A 149 -11.12 6.31 18.44
C ALA A 149 -12.04 7.47 18.89
N TYR A 150 -13.34 7.26 19.06
CA TYR A 150 -14.23 8.25 19.69
C TYR A 150 -13.71 8.63 21.10
N GLY A 151 -13.64 9.93 21.42
CA GLY A 151 -13.14 10.43 22.70
C GLY A 151 -11.63 10.26 22.90
N THR A 152 -10.87 10.19 21.79
CA THR A 152 -9.39 10.12 21.81
C THR A 152 -8.80 11.24 20.96
N ILE A 153 -7.50 11.48 21.07
CA ILE A 153 -6.76 12.46 20.26
C ILE A 153 -6.90 12.25 18.74
N ILE A 154 -7.18 11.02 18.30
CA ILE A 154 -7.42 10.74 16.87
C ILE A 154 -8.74 11.35 16.39
N GLN A 155 -9.77 11.37 17.25
CA GLN A 155 -11.06 11.98 16.94
C GLN A 155 -11.08 13.48 17.27
N GLU A 156 -10.53 13.87 18.42
CA GLU A 156 -10.50 15.26 18.87
C GLU A 156 -9.54 16.14 18.06
N GLY A 157 -8.59 15.51 17.36
CA GLY A 157 -7.53 16.19 16.64
C GLY A 157 -6.39 16.65 17.54
N GLY A 158 -5.43 17.36 16.96
CA GLY A 158 -4.27 17.88 17.69
C GLY A 158 -3.10 16.91 17.84
N PHE A 159 -3.23 15.64 17.41
CA PHE A 159 -2.07 14.76 17.24
C PHE A 159 -1.05 15.42 16.29
N ALA A 160 0.23 15.40 16.65
CA ALA A 160 1.29 16.00 15.84
C ALA A 160 1.58 15.12 14.61
N ILE A 161 1.00 15.45 13.47
CA ILE A 161 1.36 14.78 12.21
C ILE A 161 2.81 15.10 11.86
N LYS A 162 3.29 16.30 12.17
CA LYS A 162 4.68 16.68 11.97
C LYS A 162 5.16 17.55 13.12
N LEU A 163 6.38 17.29 13.56
CA LEU A 163 7.09 18.10 14.56
C LEU A 163 8.05 19.07 13.87
N LYS A 164 8.36 20.17 14.55
CA LYS A 164 9.51 21.03 14.23
C LYS A 164 10.76 20.50 14.92
N PRO A 165 11.97 20.94 14.51
CA PRO A 165 13.22 20.54 15.18
C PRO A 165 13.28 20.89 16.68
N ASP A 166 12.48 21.85 17.15
CA ASP A 166 12.37 22.25 18.56
C ASP A 166 11.35 21.42 19.36
N GLY A 167 10.70 20.43 18.73
CA GLY A 167 9.69 19.56 19.34
C GLY A 167 8.27 20.15 19.36
N SER A 168 8.07 21.40 18.90
CA SER A 168 6.73 21.96 18.76
C SER A 168 5.99 21.37 17.55
N ILE A 169 4.66 21.43 17.56
CA ILE A 169 3.82 20.88 16.48
C ILE A 169 3.92 21.80 15.25
N ASP A 170 4.30 21.22 14.11
CA ASP A 170 4.28 21.87 12.79
C ASP A 170 2.93 21.65 12.10
N ILE A 171 2.48 20.39 12.05
CA ILE A 171 1.23 20.00 11.41
C ILE A 171 0.38 19.24 12.43
N PRO A 172 -0.72 19.82 12.96
CA PRO A 172 -1.66 19.09 13.78
C PRO A 172 -2.65 18.29 12.92
N SER A 173 -3.13 17.16 13.45
CA SER A 173 -4.29 16.45 12.90
C SER A 173 -5.58 17.24 13.11
N ALA A 174 -6.49 17.17 12.14
CA ALA A 174 -7.80 17.76 12.23
C ALA A 174 -8.75 16.87 13.09
N PRO A 175 -9.72 17.47 13.81
CA PRO A 175 -10.80 16.72 14.43
C PRO A 175 -11.63 15.99 13.37
N ARG A 176 -12.23 14.87 13.75
CA ARG A 176 -13.12 14.05 12.91
C ARG A 176 -14.58 14.27 13.32
N GLU A 177 -15.49 14.27 12.34
CA GLU A 177 -16.93 14.43 12.59
C GLU A 177 -17.44 13.30 13.50
N VAL A 178 -18.32 13.64 14.45
CA VAL A 178 -19.00 12.66 15.31
C VAL A 178 -20.49 12.65 15.01
N ARG A 179 -21.06 11.45 14.94
CA ARG A 179 -22.52 11.25 14.86
C ARG A 179 -22.97 10.13 15.78
N GLN A 180 -24.14 10.31 16.39
CA GLN A 180 -24.75 9.28 17.21
C GLN A 180 -25.67 8.39 16.38
N PHE A 181 -25.54 7.08 16.53
CA PHE A 181 -26.44 6.07 15.98
C PHE A 181 -26.85 5.13 17.11
N ASN A 182 -28.16 4.94 17.31
CA ASN A 182 -28.70 4.02 18.33
C ASN A 182 -28.11 4.25 19.73
N GLY A 183 -27.93 5.51 20.14
CA GLY A 183 -27.41 5.86 21.46
C GLY A 183 -25.89 5.74 21.63
N ARG A 184 -25.14 5.35 20.59
CA ARG A 184 -23.66 5.27 20.61
C ARG A 184 -23.02 6.28 19.65
N ASN A 185 -21.90 6.87 20.06
CA ASN A 185 -21.14 7.81 19.24
C ASN A 185 -20.17 7.09 18.30
N TYR A 186 -20.06 7.62 17.08
CA TYR A 186 -19.20 7.13 16.02
C TYR A 186 -18.45 8.29 15.38
N VAL A 187 -17.26 7.99 14.85
CA VAL A 187 -16.36 8.91 14.17
C VAL A 187 -16.48 8.69 12.66
N MET A 188 -16.62 9.77 11.89
CA MET A 188 -16.59 9.72 10.43
C MET A 188 -15.14 9.58 9.95
N GLU A 189 -14.94 8.65 9.02
CA GLU A 189 -13.65 8.33 8.41
C GLU A 189 -13.76 8.37 6.90
N GLU A 190 -12.80 9.01 6.25
CA GLU A 190 -12.75 9.11 4.79
C GLU A 190 -12.01 7.93 4.17
N GLY A 191 -12.54 7.44 3.05
CA GLY A 191 -11.90 6.42 2.24
C GLY A 191 -10.52 6.86 1.74
N ILE A 192 -9.55 5.94 1.75
CA ILE A 192 -8.21 6.18 1.23
C ILE A 192 -8.05 5.46 -0.10
N THR A 193 -7.60 6.20 -1.12
CA THR A 193 -7.03 5.67 -2.36
C THR A 193 -5.58 6.12 -2.51
N GLY A 194 -4.84 5.49 -3.41
CA GLY A 194 -3.51 5.92 -3.83
C GLY A 194 -3.39 6.00 -5.36
N ASP A 195 -2.39 6.73 -5.83
CA ASP A 195 -2.02 6.76 -7.25
C ASP A 195 -1.53 5.36 -7.66
N PHE A 196 -0.77 4.72 -6.78
CA PHE A 196 -0.31 3.34 -6.95
C PHE A 196 -0.61 2.49 -5.71
N ALA A 197 -0.75 1.19 -5.93
CA ALA A 197 -0.71 0.18 -4.88
C ALA A 197 0.40 -0.83 -5.16
N LEU A 198 1.16 -1.20 -4.13
CA LEU A 198 2.19 -2.23 -4.18
C LEU A 198 1.74 -3.41 -3.31
N VAL A 199 1.59 -4.60 -3.88
CA VAL A 199 1.05 -5.77 -3.17
C VAL A 199 1.85 -7.03 -3.44
N LYS A 200 1.89 -7.93 -2.46
CA LYS A 200 2.51 -9.25 -2.52
C LYS A 200 1.44 -10.33 -2.56
N ALA A 201 1.49 -11.19 -3.56
CA ALA A 201 0.69 -12.41 -3.62
C ALA A 201 1.60 -13.65 -3.72
N TRP A 202 1.01 -14.81 -3.48
CA TRP A 202 1.70 -16.09 -3.65
C TRP A 202 1.68 -16.51 -5.11
N LYS A 203 0.48 -16.62 -5.70
CA LYS A 203 0.31 -16.90 -7.13
C LYS A 203 -0.40 -15.75 -7.82
N GLY A 204 -0.09 -15.55 -9.09
CA GLY A 204 -0.97 -14.81 -9.99
C GLY A 204 -0.97 -15.39 -11.38
N ASP A 205 -2.07 -15.22 -12.12
CA ASP A 205 -2.11 -15.58 -13.55
C ASP A 205 -1.89 -14.37 -14.45
N THR A 206 -1.65 -14.59 -15.74
CA THR A 206 -1.40 -13.48 -16.68
C THR A 206 -2.59 -12.54 -16.89
N ASP A 207 -3.80 -12.95 -16.48
CA ASP A 207 -5.00 -12.13 -16.53
C ASP A 207 -5.13 -11.22 -15.30
N GLY A 208 -4.38 -11.50 -14.23
CA GLY A 208 -4.33 -10.69 -13.02
C GLY A 208 -5.08 -11.25 -11.82
N ASN A 209 -5.54 -12.50 -11.88
CA ASN A 209 -6.09 -13.16 -10.70
C ASN A 209 -4.97 -13.44 -9.70
N LEU A 210 -5.22 -13.23 -8.41
CA LEU A 210 -4.21 -13.36 -7.36
C LEU A 210 -4.67 -14.32 -6.26
N VAL A 211 -3.75 -15.16 -5.79
CA VAL A 211 -3.94 -16.02 -4.62
C VAL A 211 -2.93 -15.64 -3.55
N PHE A 212 -3.39 -15.47 -2.32
CA PHE A 212 -2.56 -15.17 -1.16
C PHE A 212 -2.37 -16.41 -0.28
N ARG A 213 -1.24 -16.51 0.42
CA ARG A 213 -0.90 -17.68 1.26
C ARG A 213 -0.83 -17.32 2.73
N GLY A 214 -1.59 -18.03 3.56
CA GLY A 214 -1.58 -17.86 5.02
C GLY A 214 -1.88 -16.42 5.46
N THR A 215 -1.12 -15.92 6.43
CA THR A 215 -1.29 -14.57 7.01
C THR A 215 -0.68 -13.45 6.16
N ALA A 216 0.07 -13.78 5.10
CA ALA A 216 0.61 -12.80 4.14
C ALA A 216 -0.48 -12.08 3.32
N ARG A 217 -1.73 -12.56 3.38
CA ARG A 217 -2.89 -11.93 2.75
C ARG A 217 -3.19 -10.53 3.30
N ASN A 218 -3.11 -10.35 4.61
CA ASN A 218 -3.35 -9.12 5.40
C ASN A 218 -3.92 -7.90 4.63
N PHE A 219 -3.18 -6.79 4.54
CA PHE A 219 -3.58 -5.55 3.87
C PHE A 219 -3.51 -5.63 2.34
N ASN A 220 -2.86 -6.66 1.77
CA ASN A 220 -2.67 -6.78 0.33
C ASN A 220 -3.99 -6.80 -0.45
N VAL A 221 -5.04 -7.41 0.10
CA VAL A 221 -6.35 -7.51 -0.58
C VAL A 221 -7.01 -6.14 -0.74
N ASP A 222 -6.97 -5.31 0.30
CA ASP A 222 -7.60 -3.99 0.27
C ASP A 222 -6.72 -2.99 -0.49
N ALA A 223 -5.39 -3.06 -0.31
CA ALA A 223 -4.42 -2.27 -1.06
C ALA A 223 -4.57 -2.46 -2.58
N ALA A 224 -4.72 -3.71 -3.04
CA ALA A 224 -4.87 -4.05 -4.46
C ALA A 224 -6.11 -3.41 -5.13
N LYS A 225 -7.08 -2.95 -4.34
CA LYS A 225 -8.32 -2.31 -4.82
C LYS A 225 -8.27 -0.79 -4.73
N ALA A 226 -7.39 -0.26 -3.88
CA ALA A 226 -7.34 1.17 -3.56
C ALA A 226 -6.34 1.98 -4.40
N GLY A 227 -5.47 1.33 -5.18
CA GLY A 227 -4.55 1.99 -6.11
C GLY A 227 -5.17 2.21 -7.50
N GLN A 228 -5.00 3.40 -8.08
CA GLN A 228 -5.36 3.65 -9.48
C GLN A 228 -4.59 2.71 -10.43
N ILE A 229 -3.30 2.52 -10.14
CA ILE A 229 -2.45 1.48 -10.74
C ILE A 229 -1.99 0.54 -9.64
N THR A 230 -2.25 -0.77 -9.79
CA THR A 230 -1.77 -1.77 -8.82
C THR A 230 -0.60 -2.53 -9.42
N ILE A 231 0.46 -2.71 -8.65
CA ILE A 231 1.61 -3.54 -8.97
C ILE A 231 1.60 -4.70 -7.98
N ALA A 232 1.38 -5.90 -8.49
CA ALA A 232 1.39 -7.13 -7.73
C ALA A 232 2.63 -7.95 -8.08
N GLU A 233 3.49 -8.16 -7.10
CA GLU A 233 4.57 -9.15 -7.22
C GLU A 233 4.09 -10.52 -6.74
N VAL A 234 4.42 -11.54 -7.52
CA VAL A 234 3.99 -12.93 -7.28
C VAL A 234 5.20 -13.85 -7.18
N GLU A 235 5.13 -14.83 -6.27
CA GLU A 235 6.15 -15.89 -6.20
C GLU A 235 6.06 -16.82 -7.41
N GLU A 236 4.84 -17.12 -7.86
CA GLU A 236 4.59 -18.04 -8.97
C GLU A 236 3.58 -17.41 -9.95
N LEU A 237 4.04 -17.22 -11.18
CA LEU A 237 3.20 -16.78 -12.30
C LEU A 237 2.71 -18.00 -13.08
N VAL A 238 1.39 -18.12 -13.21
CA VAL A 238 0.72 -19.23 -13.89
C VAL A 238 -0.07 -18.75 -15.11
N GLN A 239 -0.54 -19.68 -15.94
CA GLN A 239 -1.43 -19.38 -17.06
C GLN A 239 -2.89 -19.25 -16.59
N PRO A 240 -3.73 -18.49 -17.34
CA PRO A 240 -5.16 -18.42 -17.06
C PRO A 240 -5.79 -19.81 -17.03
N GLY A 241 -6.62 -20.07 -16.02
CA GLY A 241 -7.27 -21.36 -15.78
C GLY A 241 -6.52 -22.30 -14.83
N GLU A 242 -5.26 -22.01 -14.48
CA GLU A 242 -4.54 -22.77 -13.44
C GLU A 242 -4.91 -22.33 -12.02
N ILE A 243 -5.50 -21.14 -11.86
CA ILE A 243 -6.16 -20.68 -10.63
C ILE A 243 -7.65 -21.02 -10.75
N HIS A 244 -8.17 -21.80 -9.80
CA HIS A 244 -9.61 -22.07 -9.72
C HIS A 244 -10.38 -20.77 -9.45
N PRO A 245 -11.49 -20.49 -10.17
CA PRO A 245 -12.28 -19.29 -9.99
C PRO A 245 -12.97 -19.20 -8.63
#